data_AF-A0A9E3WNB9-F1
#
_entry.id   AF-A0A9E3WNB9-F1
#
_cell.length_a   1.000
_cell.length_b   1.000
_cell.length_c   1.000
_cell.angle_alpha   90.00
_cell.angle_beta   90.00
_cell.angle_gamma   90.00
#
_symmetry.space_group_name_H-M   'P 1'
#
loop_
_entity.id
_entity.type
_entity.pdbx_description
1 polymer ?
#
loop_
_entity_poly.entity_id
_entity_poly.type
_entity_poly.pdbx_seq_one_letter_code
_entity_poly.pdbx_strand_id
1 'polypeptide(L)'
;MTTEQDSGSQHSNPYQQKVSEPVVAADANAAASPSGRLTPPIWVWVVLMFVAGMIALVRVRDVGGDHAVANILTLILSFMGCCALSLWFLFFSGYTRMFRLCGLVGVISIIALFFAVFKIEHVSGEMVPKFRARWAPPPDSLLDTSAEIAASDEIDVMTTSDQDFPQFLGPRRNGTIPNLQLARDWDSNPPQQLWRQAIGAGWSGFVAVNGYAFTMEQRGDEELVTCYEIASGKLLWVHSEANRHETVLGGIGPRSTPTVHDGKVYTLGPSGSLLCLEGASGDLVWADNLLTRYNVPPGEDGWAIAWGRSNSPLIVDDLVVIPVGGPKAGTHISLAAFDRLTGKLVWEAGDRQVSYASPSLAMLGDRRMIVSVNEDNVSGHDIATGKVLWQVDWPGNSAANASTSQASLLSDGRLLLSKGYGAGAALWKLSASDDGTIAAEKLWANSAVLKTKFTNHVIGDGYVYGLSDGIVECIRLEDGERQWKKGRYGHGQILLVGSTLLVQAETGEIVLVGATPDKFEELASFPAIDGKTWNNLCLYGDLLLVRNAAEAACYRLPTEN
;
A
#
# COMPACT_ATOMS: atom_id res chain seq x y z
N MET A 1 70.27 78.12 -31.65
CA MET A 1 68.94 78.73 -31.79
C MET A 1 68.07 78.15 -30.68
N THR A 2 68.05 78.59 -29.41
CA THR A 2 68.22 79.92 -28.77
C THR A 2 67.25 80.94 -29.40
N THR A 3 66.41 81.72 -28.70
CA THR A 3 66.44 82.30 -27.33
C THR A 3 65.11 83.07 -27.07
N GLU A 4 64.80 83.38 -25.79
CA GLU A 4 64.18 84.63 -25.23
C GLU A 4 62.76 85.07 -25.68
N GLN A 5 61.94 85.87 -24.98
CA GLN A 5 61.85 86.65 -23.71
C GLN A 5 60.34 87.05 -23.64
N ASP A 6 59.58 86.89 -22.57
CA ASP A 6 59.41 87.68 -21.33
C ASP A 6 58.65 89.04 -21.43
N SER A 7 57.76 89.21 -20.43
CA SER A 7 57.23 90.43 -19.80
C SER A 7 56.03 91.22 -20.37
N GLY A 8 55.13 91.59 -19.44
CA GLY A 8 54.12 92.66 -19.60
C GLY A 8 52.91 92.55 -18.66
N SER A 9 52.90 93.32 -17.58
CA SER A 9 52.00 93.26 -16.41
C SER A 9 50.91 94.35 -16.38
N GLN A 10 49.82 94.11 -15.64
CA GLN A 10 49.23 94.95 -14.55
C GLN A 10 47.68 94.93 -14.43
N HIS A 11 47.25 94.51 -13.24
CA HIS A 11 46.18 95.02 -12.34
C HIS A 11 44.84 95.58 -12.86
N SER A 12 43.72 94.99 -12.40
CA SER A 12 42.87 95.55 -11.32
C SER A 12 41.66 94.64 -10.99
N ASN A 13 41.34 94.59 -9.70
CA ASN A 13 40.22 93.93 -8.98
C ASN A 13 39.24 95.07 -8.56
N PRO A 14 38.14 94.94 -7.76
CA PRO A 14 37.26 93.82 -7.35
C PRO A 14 35.71 94.11 -7.28
N TYR A 15 34.94 93.08 -6.89
CA TYR A 15 33.73 93.02 -6.02
C TYR A 15 32.46 93.89 -6.27
N GLN A 16 31.28 93.26 -6.45
CA GLN A 16 30.27 92.91 -5.42
C GLN A 16 28.77 92.87 -5.91
N GLN A 17 28.11 91.73 -5.65
CA GLN A 17 26.70 91.45 -5.29
C GLN A 17 25.49 92.26 -5.86
N LYS A 18 24.49 91.54 -6.41
CA LYS A 18 23.10 91.47 -5.86
C LYS A 18 22.20 90.42 -6.56
N VAL A 19 21.20 89.97 -5.81
CA VAL A 19 20.21 88.89 -6.04
C VAL A 19 19.00 89.35 -6.86
N SER A 20 18.44 88.50 -7.74
CA SER A 20 16.99 88.23 -7.92
C SER A 20 16.71 87.25 -9.09
N GLU A 21 15.93 86.19 -8.79
CA GLU A 21 15.23 85.25 -9.69
C GLU A 21 13.89 85.86 -10.21
N PRO A 22 13.05 85.20 -11.06
CA PRO A 22 13.10 83.83 -11.64
C PRO A 22 12.72 83.73 -13.15
N VAL A 23 12.74 82.52 -13.75
CA VAL A 23 11.61 81.88 -14.49
C VAL A 23 12.09 80.67 -15.33
N VAL A 24 11.80 79.47 -14.80
CA VAL A 24 11.15 78.26 -15.38
C VAL A 24 11.60 77.63 -16.72
N ALA A 25 11.99 76.34 -16.55
CA ALA A 25 11.87 75.15 -17.44
C ALA A 25 12.75 75.08 -18.70
N ALA A 26 13.39 73.97 -19.04
CA ALA A 26 13.18 72.56 -18.67
C ALA A 26 14.52 71.79 -18.73
N ASP A 27 14.69 70.74 -17.92
CA ASP A 27 14.81 69.38 -18.46
C ASP A 27 15.06 68.29 -17.40
N ALA A 28 14.60 67.11 -17.78
CA ALA A 28 15.15 65.78 -17.48
C ALA A 28 14.88 65.11 -16.11
N ASN A 29 14.10 64.03 -16.22
CA ASN A 29 14.36 62.73 -15.61
C ASN A 29 14.29 62.62 -14.08
N ALA A 30 13.08 62.52 -13.56
CA ALA A 30 12.80 61.63 -12.44
C ALA A 30 11.73 60.63 -12.87
N ALA A 31 12.14 59.56 -13.56
CA ALA A 31 11.34 58.36 -13.64
C ALA A 31 11.07 57.91 -12.19
N ALA A 32 9.85 58.14 -11.70
CA ALA A 32 9.41 57.64 -10.42
C ALA A 32 9.61 56.11 -10.45
N SER A 33 10.58 55.64 -9.68
CA SER A 33 10.77 54.22 -9.44
C SER A 33 9.44 53.68 -8.89
N PRO A 34 8.89 52.57 -9.42
CA PRO A 34 7.64 52.06 -8.92
C PRO A 34 7.85 51.68 -7.46
N SER A 35 7.25 52.45 -6.55
CA SER A 35 7.21 52.10 -5.14
C SER A 35 6.44 50.78 -5.03
N GLY A 36 7.16 49.71 -4.73
CA GLY A 36 6.55 48.39 -4.63
C GLY A 36 5.40 48.42 -3.63
N ARG A 37 4.32 47.69 -3.91
CA ARG A 37 3.16 47.62 -3.00
C ARG A 37 3.49 46.74 -1.80
N LEU A 38 3.10 47.17 -0.60
CA LEU A 38 3.25 46.37 0.62
C LEU A 38 2.29 45.17 0.64
N THR A 39 1.18 45.25 -0.09
CA THR A 39 0.19 44.18 -0.22
C THR A 39 0.27 43.52 -1.60
N PRO A 40 -0.10 42.22 -1.70
CA PRO A 40 -0.13 41.53 -2.98
C PRO A 40 -1.06 42.25 -3.97
N PRO A 41 -0.64 42.46 -5.22
CA PRO A 41 -1.48 43.02 -6.26
C PRO A 41 -2.61 42.05 -6.60
N ILE A 42 -3.68 42.58 -7.21
CA ILE A 42 -4.90 41.84 -7.52
C ILE A 42 -4.63 40.54 -8.28
N TRP A 43 -3.65 40.51 -9.19
CA TRP A 43 -3.32 39.30 -9.94
C TRP A 43 -2.83 38.14 -9.04
N VAL A 44 -2.13 38.41 -7.93
CA VAL A 44 -1.72 37.38 -6.97
C VAL A 44 -2.96 36.79 -6.29
N TRP A 45 -3.89 37.65 -5.88
CA TRP A 45 -5.17 37.21 -5.31
C TRP A 45 -6.01 36.42 -6.31
N VAL A 46 -6.03 36.81 -7.59
CA VAL A 46 -6.69 36.04 -8.65
C VAL A 46 -6.05 34.66 -8.81
N VAL A 47 -4.72 34.56 -8.80
CA VAL A 47 -4.02 33.26 -8.86
C VAL A 47 -4.34 32.41 -7.63
N LEU A 48 -4.33 32.99 -6.43
CA LEU A 48 -4.68 32.25 -5.20
C LEU A 48 -6.14 31.80 -5.17
N MET A 49 -7.07 32.64 -5.62
CA MET A 49 -8.48 32.27 -5.76
C MET A 49 -8.67 31.19 -6.83
N PHE A 50 -7.93 31.26 -7.94
CA PHE A 50 -7.93 30.22 -8.95
C PHE A 50 -7.39 28.89 -8.40
N VAL A 51 -6.26 28.92 -7.70
CA VAL A 51 -5.68 27.75 -7.01
C VAL A 51 -6.67 27.17 -6.00
N ALA A 52 -7.28 28.01 -5.16
CA ALA A 52 -8.29 27.59 -4.19
C ALA A 52 -9.53 26.99 -4.88
N GLY A 53 -9.99 27.59 -5.97
CA GLY A 53 -11.08 27.08 -6.79
C GLY A 53 -10.75 25.74 -7.43
N MET A 54 -9.51 25.56 -7.92
CA MET A 54 -9.03 24.28 -8.45
C MET A 54 -8.92 23.21 -7.36
N ILE A 55 -8.43 23.55 -6.17
CA ILE A 55 -8.42 22.63 -5.02
C ILE A 55 -9.85 22.23 -4.65
N ALA A 56 -10.77 23.20 -4.55
CA ALA A 56 -12.18 22.93 -4.27
C ALA A 56 -12.79 22.03 -5.36
N LEU A 57 -12.49 22.27 -6.63
CA LEU A 57 -12.94 21.44 -7.74
C LEU A 57 -12.40 20.01 -7.63
N VAL A 58 -11.10 19.85 -7.37
CA VAL A 58 -10.46 18.53 -7.16
C VAL A 58 -11.13 17.77 -6.01
N ARG A 59 -11.46 18.46 -4.91
CA ARG A 59 -12.06 17.86 -3.72
C ARG A 59 -13.55 17.55 -3.88
N VAL A 60 -14.30 18.38 -4.59
CA VAL A 60 -15.76 18.22 -4.78
C VAL A 60 -16.08 17.23 -5.91
N ARG A 61 -15.30 17.23 -6.99
CA ARG A 61 -15.59 16.37 -8.16
C ARG A 61 -14.95 15.00 -8.12
N ASP A 62 -14.20 14.68 -7.08
CA ASP A 62 -13.45 13.42 -7.00
C ASP A 62 -12.67 13.17 -8.31
N VAL A 63 -11.87 14.17 -8.71
CA VAL A 63 -11.19 14.19 -10.01
C VAL A 63 -10.22 13.01 -10.08
N GLY A 64 -10.68 11.91 -10.72
CA GLY A 64 -9.96 10.64 -10.86
C GLY A 64 -10.54 9.46 -10.07
N GLY A 65 -11.44 9.70 -9.11
CA GLY A 65 -12.00 8.67 -8.23
C GLY A 65 -11.03 8.10 -7.19
N ASP A 66 -9.79 8.60 -7.15
CA ASP A 66 -8.72 8.16 -6.24
C ASP A 66 -8.27 9.34 -5.36
N HIS A 67 -8.49 9.23 -4.05
CA HIS A 67 -8.11 10.26 -3.07
C HIS A 67 -6.60 10.49 -3.01
N ALA A 68 -5.78 9.48 -3.33
CA ALA A 68 -4.34 9.66 -3.43
C ALA A 68 -3.99 10.69 -4.52
N VAL A 69 -4.63 10.60 -5.69
CA VAL A 69 -4.43 11.54 -6.79
C VAL A 69 -4.94 12.93 -6.39
N ALA A 70 -6.12 13.01 -5.76
CA ALA A 70 -6.66 14.27 -5.28
C ALA A 70 -5.74 14.96 -4.24
N ASN A 71 -5.12 14.18 -3.35
CA ASN A 71 -4.16 14.67 -2.36
C ASN A 71 -2.88 15.20 -3.02
N ILE A 72 -2.33 14.48 -4.00
CA ILE A 72 -1.14 14.91 -4.77
C ILE A 72 -1.44 16.22 -5.52
N LEU A 73 -2.57 16.30 -6.23
CA LEU A 73 -2.96 17.52 -6.95
C LEU A 73 -3.17 18.69 -5.99
N THR A 74 -3.78 18.45 -4.83
CA THR A 74 -3.95 19.48 -3.79
C THR A 74 -2.59 20.00 -3.31
N LEU A 75 -1.61 19.11 -3.10
CA LEU A 75 -0.27 19.49 -2.69
C LEU A 75 0.44 20.34 -3.75
N ILE A 76 0.41 19.91 -5.02
CA ILE A 76 1.00 20.65 -6.15
C ILE A 76 0.38 22.04 -6.30
N LEU A 77 -0.96 22.12 -6.27
CA LEU A 77 -1.69 23.39 -6.39
C LEU A 77 -1.36 24.33 -5.22
N SER A 78 -1.30 23.79 -4.00
CA SER A 78 -0.91 24.57 -2.81
C SER A 78 0.53 25.10 -2.94
N PHE A 79 1.46 24.25 -3.39
CA PHE A 79 2.85 24.64 -3.64
C PHE A 79 2.95 25.75 -4.71
N MET A 80 2.23 25.63 -5.82
CA MET A 80 2.16 26.67 -6.85
C MET A 80 1.64 28.01 -6.29
N GLY A 81 0.61 27.97 -5.43
CA GLY A 81 0.11 29.15 -4.72
C GLY A 81 1.17 29.80 -3.83
N CYS A 82 1.91 29.00 -3.06
CA CYS A 82 3.04 29.46 -2.25
C CYS A 82 4.18 30.05 -3.10
N CYS A 83 4.49 29.45 -4.26
CA CYS A 83 5.49 29.98 -5.20
C CYS A 83 5.06 31.32 -5.79
N ALA A 84 3.80 31.47 -6.19
CA ALA A 84 3.28 32.74 -6.70
C ALA A 84 3.37 33.87 -5.65
N LEU A 85 3.01 33.57 -4.40
CA LEU A 85 3.17 34.49 -3.27
C LEU A 85 4.63 34.84 -3.01
N SER A 86 5.53 33.84 -3.04
CA SER A 86 6.96 34.03 -2.79
C SER A 86 7.64 34.84 -3.90
N LEU A 87 7.30 34.60 -5.17
CA LEU A 87 7.78 35.36 -6.32
C LEU A 87 7.34 36.83 -6.23
N TRP A 88 6.07 37.08 -5.89
CA TRP A 88 5.61 38.44 -5.63
C TRP A 88 6.39 39.09 -4.48
N PHE A 89 6.50 38.40 -3.35
CA PHE A 89 7.15 38.93 -2.16
C PHE A 89 8.61 39.30 -2.43
N LEU A 90 9.37 38.46 -3.13
CA LEU A 90 10.79 38.64 -3.38
C LEU A 90 11.08 39.73 -4.41
N PHE A 91 10.34 39.76 -5.52
CA PHE A 91 10.70 40.61 -6.65
C PHE A 91 9.86 41.89 -6.74
N PHE A 92 8.59 41.86 -6.32
CA PHE A 92 7.61 42.89 -6.65
C PHE A 92 7.00 43.62 -5.43
N SER A 93 7.28 43.18 -4.21
CA SER A 93 6.79 43.84 -3.00
C SER A 93 7.44 45.21 -2.78
N GLY A 94 6.90 46.00 -1.85
CA GLY A 94 7.47 47.29 -1.40
C GLY A 94 8.57 47.19 -0.36
N TYR A 95 8.82 45.98 0.16
CA TYR A 95 9.74 45.79 1.28
C TYR A 95 11.20 46.00 0.86
N THR A 96 12.08 46.31 1.82
CA THR A 96 13.51 46.44 1.56
C THR A 96 14.11 45.09 1.13
N ARG A 97 15.18 45.10 0.31
CA ARG A 97 15.86 43.87 -0.14
C ARG A 97 16.25 42.97 1.03
N MET A 98 16.75 43.57 2.12
CA MET A 98 17.13 42.84 3.33
C MET A 98 15.93 42.14 3.97
N PHE A 99 14.78 42.82 4.10
CA PHE A 99 13.58 42.21 4.68
C PHE A 99 13.06 41.04 3.84
N ARG A 100 13.10 41.16 2.51
CA ARG A 100 12.68 40.07 1.61
C ARG A 100 13.60 38.86 1.72
N LEU A 101 14.90 39.09 1.77
CA LEU A 101 15.89 38.02 1.93
C LEU A 101 15.76 37.35 3.30
N CYS A 102 15.59 38.13 4.37
CA CYS A 102 15.30 37.59 5.71
C CYS A 102 14.01 36.77 5.73
N GLY A 103 12.96 37.21 5.03
CA GLY A 103 11.71 36.44 4.90
C GLY A 103 11.91 35.10 4.20
N LEU A 104 12.62 35.08 3.06
CA LEU A 104 12.95 33.84 2.35
C LEU A 104 13.81 32.91 3.20
N VAL A 105 14.89 33.43 3.79
CA VAL A 105 15.75 32.67 4.70
C VAL A 105 14.95 32.15 5.89
N GLY A 106 14.03 32.94 6.44
CA GLY A 106 13.15 32.53 7.53
C GLY A 106 12.26 31.34 7.14
N VAL A 107 11.59 31.40 5.98
CA VAL A 107 10.77 30.29 5.48
C VAL A 107 11.61 29.03 5.24
N ILE A 108 12.75 29.18 4.55
CA ILE A 108 13.68 28.06 4.32
C ILE A 108 14.18 27.48 5.65
N SER A 109 14.52 28.34 6.61
CA SER A 109 15.01 27.91 7.94
C SER A 109 13.93 27.22 8.75
N ILE A 110 12.66 27.64 8.67
CA ILE A 110 11.54 26.96 9.34
C ILE A 110 11.33 25.58 8.74
N ILE A 111 11.34 25.46 7.41
CA ILE A 111 11.21 24.17 6.72
C ILE A 111 12.41 23.27 7.05
N ALA A 112 13.63 23.80 6.96
CA ALA A 112 14.85 23.07 7.29
C ALA A 112 14.87 22.64 8.77
N LEU A 113 14.45 23.51 9.70
CA LEU A 113 14.34 23.19 11.12
C LEU A 113 13.30 22.10 11.35
N PHE A 114 12.14 22.20 10.69
CA PHE A 114 11.11 21.15 10.76
C PHE A 114 11.68 19.80 10.32
N PHE A 115 12.39 19.73 9.18
CA PHE A 115 13.00 18.47 8.72
C PHE A 115 14.29 18.07 9.44
N ALA A 116 14.92 18.99 10.19
CA ALA A 116 16.01 18.69 11.12
C ALA A 116 15.48 18.08 12.43
N VAL A 117 14.26 18.43 12.83
CA VAL A 117 13.61 17.94 14.06
C VAL A 117 12.78 16.68 13.79
N PHE A 118 12.04 16.67 12.68
CA PHE A 118 11.11 15.62 12.28
C PHE A 118 11.60 14.88 11.03
N LYS A 119 11.29 13.60 10.94
CA LYS A 119 11.40 12.80 9.72
C LYS A 119 10.03 12.26 9.33
N ILE A 120 9.82 12.00 8.04
CA ILE A 120 8.66 11.25 7.56
C ILE A 120 8.81 9.83 8.10
N GLU A 121 7.82 9.38 8.86
CA GLU A 121 7.80 8.02 9.42
C GLU A 121 7.15 7.05 8.43
N HIS A 122 5.98 7.41 7.93
CA HIS A 122 5.28 6.66 6.89
C HIS A 122 4.28 7.58 6.18
N VAL A 123 3.71 7.08 5.09
CA VAL A 123 2.64 7.73 4.34
C VAL A 123 1.40 6.82 4.36
N SER A 124 0.20 7.39 4.50
CA SER A 124 -1.05 6.63 4.38
C SER A 124 -1.30 6.13 2.95
N GLY A 125 -2.27 5.23 2.74
CA GLY A 125 -2.56 4.71 1.38
C GLY A 125 -3.13 5.79 0.46
N GLU A 126 -3.70 6.84 1.04
CA GLU A 126 -4.15 8.04 0.37
C GLU A 126 -3.06 9.13 0.25
N MET A 127 -1.78 8.80 0.45
CA MET A 127 -0.63 9.71 0.26
C MET A 127 -0.53 10.86 1.28
N VAL A 128 -0.99 10.67 2.52
CA VAL A 128 -0.84 11.66 3.61
C VAL A 128 0.38 11.32 4.48
N PRO A 129 1.40 12.20 4.58
CA PRO A 129 2.59 11.92 5.38
C PRO A 129 2.34 12.05 6.88
N LYS A 130 2.93 11.14 7.66
CA LYS A 130 3.00 11.19 9.13
C LYS A 130 4.45 11.44 9.56
N PHE A 131 4.63 12.27 10.58
CA PHE A 131 5.94 12.73 11.03
C PHE A 131 6.25 12.25 12.43
N ARG A 132 7.52 11.90 12.65
CA ARG A 132 8.06 11.53 13.96
C ARG A 132 9.33 12.33 14.26
N ALA A 133 9.54 12.67 15.52
CA ALA A 133 10.77 13.32 15.95
C ALA A 133 11.98 12.40 15.69
N ARG A 134 13.08 12.94 15.16
CA ARG A 134 14.24 12.14 14.74
C ARG A 134 14.91 11.36 15.87
N TRP A 135 14.81 11.85 17.10
CA TRP A 135 15.40 11.24 18.30
C TRP A 135 14.49 10.21 18.99
N ALA A 136 13.21 10.11 18.60
CA ALA A 136 12.38 9.03 19.12
C ALA A 136 12.92 7.71 18.57
N PRO A 137 12.96 6.61 19.35
CA PRO A 137 13.19 5.28 18.80
C PRO A 137 11.98 4.85 17.92
N PRO A 138 12.21 4.11 16.82
CA PRO A 138 11.12 3.54 16.06
C PRO A 138 10.38 2.47 16.89
N PRO A 139 9.03 2.39 16.85
CA PRO A 139 8.28 1.44 17.69
C PRO A 139 8.71 -0.02 17.50
N ASP A 140 9.07 -0.41 16.27
CA ASP A 140 9.54 -1.76 15.95
C ASP A 140 10.85 -2.15 16.64
N SER A 141 11.74 -1.19 16.93
CA SER A 141 13.02 -1.49 17.59
C SER A 141 12.93 -1.59 19.11
N LEU A 142 11.73 -1.40 19.69
CA LEU A 142 11.52 -1.45 21.15
C LEU A 142 11.09 -2.84 21.64
N LEU A 143 10.75 -3.73 20.71
CA LEU A 143 10.29 -5.08 21.03
C LEU A 143 11.46 -6.06 21.03
N ASP A 144 11.51 -6.95 22.02
CA ASP A 144 12.53 -7.99 22.11
C ASP A 144 12.49 -8.91 20.88
N THR A 145 13.63 -9.40 20.42
CA THR A 145 13.70 -10.33 19.27
C THR A 145 13.66 -11.81 19.69
N SER A 146 13.60 -12.08 21.00
CA SER A 146 13.54 -13.42 21.57
C SER A 146 12.15 -13.73 22.14
N ALA A 147 11.69 -14.98 21.99
CA ALA A 147 10.62 -15.49 22.82
C ALA A 147 11.16 -15.90 24.20
N GLU A 148 10.41 -15.63 25.27
CA GLU A 148 10.59 -16.39 26.51
C GLU A 148 10.11 -17.82 26.24
N ILE A 149 11.05 -18.76 26.05
CA ILE A 149 10.74 -20.18 25.89
C ILE A 149 10.11 -20.66 27.19
N ALA A 150 8.79 -20.56 27.28
CA ALA A 150 8.06 -21.26 28.30
C ALA A 150 8.03 -22.74 27.93
N ALA A 151 8.10 -23.60 28.94
CA ALA A 151 7.69 -25.00 28.79
C ALA A 151 6.18 -24.99 28.47
N SER A 152 5.82 -24.81 27.20
CA SER A 152 4.44 -24.98 26.73
C SER A 152 4.21 -26.44 26.41
N ASP A 153 2.96 -26.85 26.49
CA ASP A 153 2.47 -28.06 25.85
C ASP A 153 2.91 -28.08 24.37
N GLU A 154 3.11 -29.28 23.83
CA GLU A 154 3.61 -29.52 22.47
C GLU A 154 2.72 -28.80 21.44
N ILE A 155 3.28 -27.81 20.72
CA ILE A 155 2.56 -27.04 19.70
C ILE A 155 2.19 -27.99 18.55
N ASP A 156 0.94 -28.42 18.49
CA ASP A 156 0.43 -29.26 17.40
C ASP A 156 -0.20 -28.41 16.30
N VAL A 157 0.50 -28.33 15.17
CA VAL A 157 -0.03 -27.76 13.92
C VAL A 157 0.04 -28.75 12.76
N MET A 158 0.06 -30.06 13.08
CA MET A 158 -0.03 -31.14 12.11
C MET A 158 -1.47 -31.35 11.64
N THR A 159 -2.42 -31.30 12.57
CA THR A 159 -3.84 -31.46 12.26
C THR A 159 -4.51 -30.12 12.01
N THR A 160 -5.48 -30.11 11.09
CA THR A 160 -6.31 -28.93 10.85
C THR A 160 -7.77 -29.21 11.20
N SER A 161 -8.49 -28.15 11.55
CA SER A 161 -9.92 -28.16 11.89
C SER A 161 -10.71 -27.19 11.02
N ASP A 162 -12.04 -27.30 11.03
CA ASP A 162 -12.93 -26.38 10.32
C ASP A 162 -12.87 -24.93 10.86
N GLN A 163 -12.25 -24.72 12.03
CA GLN A 163 -12.04 -23.39 12.61
C GLN A 163 -10.77 -22.73 12.09
N ASP A 164 -9.86 -23.48 11.47
CA ASP A 164 -8.55 -22.96 11.13
C ASP A 164 -8.60 -21.94 9.99
N PHE A 165 -7.58 -21.09 9.95
CA PHE A 165 -7.33 -20.12 8.91
C PHE A 165 -5.87 -20.26 8.45
N PRO A 166 -5.50 -21.38 7.81
CA PRO A 166 -4.10 -21.81 7.67
C PRO A 166 -3.30 -21.01 6.63
N GLN A 167 -3.96 -20.17 5.83
CA GLN A 167 -3.34 -19.49 4.70
C GLN A 167 -4.00 -18.15 4.40
N PHE A 168 -3.32 -17.35 3.59
CA PHE A 168 -3.80 -16.08 3.05
C PHE A 168 -5.24 -16.17 2.53
N LEU A 169 -6.13 -15.26 2.96
CA LEU A 169 -7.55 -15.24 2.60
C LEU A 169 -8.35 -16.49 2.99
N GLY A 170 -7.87 -17.23 3.99
CA GLY A 170 -8.60 -18.30 4.66
C GLY A 170 -8.43 -19.67 4.02
N PRO A 171 -9.15 -20.69 4.51
CA PRO A 171 -8.95 -22.09 4.12
C PRO A 171 -8.98 -22.36 2.61
N ARG A 172 -9.78 -21.58 1.87
CA ARG A 172 -9.93 -21.68 0.42
C ARG A 172 -9.22 -20.59 -0.37
N ARG A 173 -8.47 -19.71 0.30
CA ARG A 173 -7.66 -18.67 -0.32
C ARG A 173 -8.45 -17.67 -1.19
N ASN A 174 -9.74 -17.50 -0.87
CA ASN A 174 -10.70 -16.71 -1.66
C ASN A 174 -11.49 -15.69 -0.82
N GLY A 175 -11.15 -15.52 0.46
CA GLY A 175 -11.75 -14.53 1.34
C GLY A 175 -13.15 -14.88 1.81
N THR A 176 -13.52 -16.16 1.83
CA THR A 176 -14.88 -16.61 2.19
C THR A 176 -14.88 -17.67 3.29
N ILE A 177 -15.80 -17.53 4.25
CA ILE A 177 -16.09 -18.47 5.35
C ILE A 177 -17.61 -18.70 5.38
N PRO A 178 -18.12 -19.78 4.76
CA PRO A 178 -19.55 -19.93 4.49
C PRO A 178 -20.33 -20.53 5.67
N ASN A 179 -19.65 -21.31 6.52
CA ASN A 179 -20.27 -22.12 7.57
C ASN A 179 -20.27 -21.40 8.94
N LEU A 180 -20.20 -20.07 8.93
CA LEU A 180 -20.18 -19.23 10.12
C LEU A 180 -21.10 -18.03 9.89
N GLN A 181 -21.95 -17.74 10.87
CA GLN A 181 -22.83 -16.59 10.84
C GLN A 181 -22.53 -15.72 12.06
N LEU A 182 -22.13 -14.47 11.82
CA LEU A 182 -21.84 -13.51 12.88
C LEU A 182 -23.15 -12.86 13.35
N ALA A 183 -23.27 -12.68 14.67
CA ALA A 183 -24.37 -11.92 15.25
C ALA A 183 -24.27 -10.46 14.80
N ARG A 184 -25.43 -9.83 14.58
CA ARG A 184 -25.53 -8.48 14.02
C ARG A 184 -25.72 -7.40 15.07
N ASP A 185 -25.96 -7.79 16.33
CA ASP A 185 -26.38 -6.92 17.42
C ASP A 185 -25.20 -6.52 18.33
N TRP A 186 -24.06 -6.11 17.75
CA TRP A 186 -22.86 -5.78 18.53
C TRP A 186 -23.06 -4.59 19.48
N ASP A 187 -24.08 -3.76 19.28
CA ASP A 187 -24.45 -2.72 20.24
C ASP A 187 -24.92 -3.30 21.59
N SER A 188 -25.63 -4.43 21.58
CA SER A 188 -26.08 -5.13 22.79
C SER A 188 -25.15 -6.27 23.21
N ASN A 189 -24.47 -6.89 22.24
CA ASN A 189 -23.58 -8.02 22.44
C ASN A 189 -22.23 -7.75 21.74
N PRO A 190 -21.41 -6.84 22.28
CA PRO A 190 -20.20 -6.41 21.60
C PRO A 190 -19.15 -7.51 21.55
N PRO A 191 -18.30 -7.53 20.49
CA PRO A 191 -17.11 -8.35 20.46
C PRO A 191 -16.27 -8.24 21.74
N GLN A 192 -15.87 -9.39 22.28
CA GLN A 192 -15.09 -9.45 23.51
C GLN A 192 -13.59 -9.40 23.19
N GLN A 193 -12.91 -8.34 23.59
CA GLN A 193 -11.43 -8.29 23.54
C GLN A 193 -10.85 -9.35 24.49
N LEU A 194 -10.08 -10.29 23.94
CA LEU A 194 -9.35 -11.28 24.74
C LEU A 194 -7.99 -10.75 25.17
N TRP A 195 -7.26 -10.17 24.21
CA TRP A 195 -5.96 -9.52 24.45
C TRP A 195 -5.67 -8.49 23.38
N ARG A 196 -4.75 -7.58 23.70
CA ARG A 196 -4.25 -6.51 22.85
C ARG A 196 -2.83 -6.19 23.27
N GLN A 197 -1.88 -6.15 22.33
CA GLN A 197 -0.46 -6.01 22.61
C GLN A 197 0.31 -5.36 21.46
N ALA A 198 1.53 -4.90 21.75
CA ALA A 198 2.44 -4.42 20.72
C ALA A 198 2.96 -5.59 19.84
N ILE A 199 3.23 -5.30 18.57
CA ILE A 199 3.76 -6.26 17.60
C ILE A 199 4.79 -5.60 16.67
N GLY A 200 5.72 -6.39 16.11
CA GLY A 200 6.72 -5.87 15.18
C GLY A 200 6.07 -5.26 13.92
N ALA A 201 6.80 -4.39 13.23
CA ALA A 201 6.28 -3.75 12.02
C ALA A 201 6.06 -4.75 10.88
N GLY A 202 5.07 -4.50 10.03
CA GLY A 202 4.79 -5.35 8.87
C GLY A 202 3.32 -5.37 8.49
N TRP A 203 3.07 -5.85 7.28
CA TRP A 203 1.74 -5.92 6.67
C TRP A 203 1.25 -7.37 6.44
N SER A 204 2.01 -8.34 6.96
CA SER A 204 1.62 -9.75 7.03
C SER A 204 0.30 -9.90 7.80
N GLY A 205 -0.65 -10.69 7.29
CA GLY A 205 -1.79 -11.14 8.08
C GLY A 205 -1.39 -12.25 9.05
N PHE A 206 -2.26 -12.52 10.03
CA PHE A 206 -2.15 -13.78 10.78
C PHE A 206 -2.67 -14.95 9.93
N VAL A 207 -2.14 -16.13 10.18
CA VAL A 207 -2.77 -17.42 9.90
C VAL A 207 -2.91 -18.19 11.20
N ALA A 208 -3.92 -19.03 11.33
CA ALA A 208 -4.25 -19.72 12.56
C ALA A 208 -4.49 -21.21 12.31
N VAL A 209 -3.86 -22.06 13.12
CA VAL A 209 -4.06 -23.52 13.11
C VAL A 209 -4.08 -23.99 14.55
N ASN A 210 -5.14 -24.71 14.93
CA ASN A 210 -5.23 -25.42 16.20
C ASN A 210 -4.85 -24.58 17.45
N GLY A 211 -5.35 -23.34 17.52
CA GLY A 211 -5.10 -22.45 18.66
C GLY A 211 -3.78 -21.66 18.61
N TYR A 212 -3.00 -21.79 17.53
CA TYR A 212 -1.75 -21.07 17.33
C TYR A 212 -1.83 -20.14 16.13
N ALA A 213 -1.31 -18.92 16.28
CA ALA A 213 -1.30 -17.91 15.22
C ALA A 213 0.12 -17.59 14.76
N PHE A 214 0.33 -17.56 13.44
CA PHE A 214 1.60 -17.29 12.81
C PHE A 214 1.53 -16.02 11.96
N THR A 215 2.60 -15.24 11.94
CA THR A 215 2.70 -14.02 11.13
C THR A 215 4.16 -13.72 10.83
N MET A 216 4.41 -12.82 9.88
CA MET A 216 5.71 -12.20 9.70
C MET A 216 5.71 -10.77 10.24
N GLU A 217 6.83 -10.33 10.81
CA GLU A 217 7.02 -8.96 11.30
C GLU A 217 8.49 -8.57 11.31
N GLN A 218 8.78 -7.31 11.64
CA GLN A 218 10.13 -6.79 11.73
C GLN A 218 10.33 -6.11 13.07
N ARG A 219 11.43 -6.44 13.76
CA ARG A 219 11.83 -5.83 15.02
C ARG A 219 13.28 -5.34 14.90
N GLY A 220 13.47 -4.03 14.76
CA GLY A 220 14.79 -3.48 14.47
C GLY A 220 15.32 -3.97 13.12
N ASP A 221 16.54 -4.50 13.09
CA ASP A 221 17.19 -4.96 11.85
C ASP A 221 16.80 -6.39 11.43
N GLU A 222 15.95 -7.05 12.23
CA GLU A 222 15.58 -8.45 12.06
C GLU A 222 14.17 -8.57 11.46
N GLU A 223 14.05 -9.37 10.39
CA GLU A 223 12.79 -9.92 9.91
C GLU A 223 12.49 -11.22 10.64
N LEU A 224 11.27 -11.34 11.15
CA LEU A 224 10.83 -12.41 12.03
C LEU A 224 9.67 -13.19 11.44
N VAL A 225 9.68 -14.50 11.66
CA VAL A 225 8.48 -15.34 11.65
C VAL A 225 8.15 -15.68 13.10
N THR A 226 6.93 -15.40 13.54
CA THR A 226 6.52 -15.51 14.94
C THR A 226 5.32 -16.42 15.10
N CYS A 227 5.29 -17.14 16.22
CA CYS A 227 4.14 -17.95 16.64
C CYS A 227 3.60 -17.46 17.99
N TYR A 228 2.29 -17.29 18.06
CA TYR A 228 1.56 -16.84 19.23
C TYR A 228 0.50 -17.86 19.66
N GLU A 229 0.26 -17.98 20.96
CA GLU A 229 -0.93 -18.65 21.48
C GLU A 229 -2.16 -17.74 21.30
N ILE A 230 -3.20 -18.22 20.60
CA ILE A 230 -4.41 -17.41 20.32
C ILE A 230 -5.16 -17.06 21.59
N ALA A 231 -5.17 -17.93 22.60
CA ALA A 231 -5.93 -17.72 23.83
C ALA A 231 -5.40 -16.55 24.67
N SER A 232 -4.08 -16.37 24.74
CA SER A 232 -3.42 -15.39 25.62
C SER A 232 -2.70 -14.26 24.88
N GLY A 233 -2.37 -14.46 23.60
CA GLY A 233 -1.51 -13.56 22.83
C GLY A 233 -0.02 -13.77 23.12
N LYS A 234 0.35 -14.77 23.93
CA LYS A 234 1.74 -15.02 24.29
C LYS A 234 2.58 -15.45 23.09
N LEU A 235 3.74 -14.81 22.90
CA LEU A 235 4.75 -15.22 21.93
C LEU A 235 5.40 -16.53 22.38
N LEU A 236 5.33 -17.57 21.56
CA LEU A 236 5.80 -18.93 21.88
C LEU A 236 7.19 -19.20 21.29
N TRP A 237 7.39 -18.83 20.01
CA TRP A 237 8.70 -18.93 19.36
C TRP A 237 8.90 -17.83 18.32
N VAL A 238 10.17 -17.59 17.98
CA VAL A 238 10.61 -16.64 16.96
C VAL A 238 11.68 -17.29 16.10
N HIS A 239 11.54 -17.19 14.77
CA HIS A 239 12.62 -17.38 13.82
C HIS A 239 13.05 -16.00 13.31
N SER A 240 14.35 -15.71 13.29
CA SER A 240 14.92 -14.38 13.00
C SER A 240 15.94 -14.44 11.88
N GLU A 241 15.81 -13.53 10.91
CA GLU A 241 16.76 -13.32 9.82
C GLU A 241 17.22 -11.85 9.82
N ALA A 242 18.53 -11.62 9.71
CA ALA A 242 19.14 -10.28 9.66
C ALA A 242 18.86 -9.60 8.31
N ASN A 243 17.63 -9.10 8.16
CA ASN A 243 17.08 -8.61 6.91
C ASN A 243 16.05 -7.51 7.19
N ARG A 244 16.48 -6.25 7.04
CA ARG A 244 15.60 -5.09 7.20
C ARG A 244 15.03 -4.64 5.86
N HIS A 245 13.71 -4.62 5.75
CA HIS A 245 13.00 -4.03 4.63
C HIS A 245 12.22 -2.77 5.06
N GLU A 246 12.45 -1.67 4.36
CA GLU A 246 11.71 -0.42 4.58
C GLU A 246 11.54 0.38 3.29
N THR A 247 10.36 0.97 3.13
CA THR A 247 10.08 1.93 2.06
C THR A 247 9.33 3.14 2.63
N VAL A 248 9.62 4.34 2.11
CA VAL A 248 9.03 5.58 2.63
C VAL A 248 7.50 5.57 2.54
N LEU A 249 6.98 5.09 1.41
CA LEU A 249 5.54 5.05 1.15
C LEU A 249 4.88 3.77 1.70
N GLY A 250 5.56 2.63 1.62
CA GLY A 250 5.01 1.33 1.99
C GLY A 250 5.28 0.91 3.44
N GLY A 251 6.04 1.68 4.21
CA GLY A 251 6.39 1.35 5.60
C GLY A 251 7.43 0.23 5.73
N ILE A 252 7.56 -0.24 6.96
CA ILE A 252 8.58 -1.18 7.41
C ILE A 252 8.02 -2.61 7.40
N GLY A 253 8.88 -3.59 7.08
CA GLY A 253 8.63 -5.00 7.35
C GLY A 253 8.02 -5.81 6.20
N PRO A 254 7.84 -7.12 6.44
CA PRO A 254 7.32 -8.07 5.46
C PRO A 254 5.83 -7.84 5.17
N ARG A 255 5.40 -8.29 3.99
CA ARG A 255 4.02 -8.10 3.47
C ARG A 255 3.30 -9.40 3.15
N SER A 256 4.06 -10.47 2.91
CA SER A 256 3.53 -11.80 2.65
C SER A 256 2.87 -12.38 3.90
N THR A 257 1.80 -13.16 3.72
CA THR A 257 1.15 -13.91 4.80
C THR A 257 1.68 -15.35 4.77
N PRO A 258 2.11 -15.94 5.90
CA PRO A 258 2.57 -17.32 5.93
C PRO A 258 1.52 -18.32 5.43
N THR A 259 1.95 -19.54 5.15
CA THR A 259 1.04 -20.68 4.97
C THR A 259 1.47 -21.81 5.90
N VAL A 260 0.52 -22.34 6.67
CA VAL A 260 0.72 -23.50 7.54
C VAL A 260 0.15 -24.73 6.85
N HIS A 261 0.95 -25.78 6.73
CA HIS A 261 0.51 -27.03 6.13
C HIS A 261 1.34 -28.20 6.67
N ASP A 262 0.68 -29.28 7.12
CA ASP A 262 1.30 -30.49 7.66
C ASP A 262 2.44 -30.22 8.67
N GLY A 263 2.17 -29.37 9.67
CA GLY A 263 3.15 -29.04 10.70
C GLY A 263 4.28 -28.12 10.28
N LYS A 264 4.23 -27.55 9.06
CA LYS A 264 5.27 -26.67 8.52
C LYS A 264 4.73 -25.28 8.26
N VAL A 265 5.58 -24.28 8.42
CA VAL A 265 5.29 -22.87 8.13
C VAL A 265 6.14 -22.42 6.94
N TYR A 266 5.47 -21.97 5.88
CA TYR A 266 6.09 -21.50 4.65
C TYR A 266 5.96 -19.98 4.54
N THR A 267 7.08 -19.29 4.31
CA THR A 267 7.11 -17.82 4.21
C THR A 267 7.91 -17.33 3.02
N LEU A 268 7.58 -16.14 2.52
CA LEU A 268 8.35 -15.43 1.52
C LEU A 268 8.59 -13.98 1.97
N GLY A 269 9.84 -13.67 2.32
CA GLY A 269 10.28 -12.34 2.69
C GLY A 269 10.35 -11.36 1.50
N PRO A 270 10.32 -10.05 1.77
CA PRO A 270 10.30 -8.99 0.78
C PRO A 270 11.56 -8.97 -0.10
N SER A 271 12.70 -9.48 0.40
CA SER A 271 13.97 -9.63 -0.32
C SER A 271 14.19 -11.05 -0.87
N GLY A 272 13.11 -11.84 -0.98
CA GLY A 272 13.13 -13.16 -1.61
C GLY A 272 13.60 -14.30 -0.72
N SER A 273 13.67 -14.12 0.60
CA SER A 273 13.92 -15.21 1.55
C SER A 273 12.72 -16.16 1.57
N LEU A 274 12.87 -17.37 1.03
CA LEU A 274 11.85 -18.42 1.02
C LEU A 274 12.22 -19.44 2.09
N LEU A 275 11.39 -19.55 3.13
CA LEU A 275 11.68 -20.40 4.28
C LEU A 275 10.62 -21.48 4.46
N CYS A 276 11.06 -22.65 4.91
CA CYS A 276 10.21 -23.66 5.53
C CYS A 276 10.70 -23.90 6.96
N LEU A 277 9.81 -23.70 7.91
CA LEU A 277 10.07 -23.85 9.34
C LEU A 277 9.25 -25.00 9.92
N GLU A 278 9.76 -25.64 10.96
CA GLU A 278 8.96 -26.48 11.84
C GLU A 278 7.92 -25.61 12.55
N GLY A 279 6.63 -25.93 12.42
CA GLY A 279 5.56 -25.13 13.02
C GLY A 279 5.55 -25.19 14.54
N ALA A 280 6.05 -26.28 15.12
CA ALA A 280 6.11 -26.46 16.56
C ALA A 280 7.22 -25.64 17.23
N SER A 281 8.36 -25.43 16.57
CA SER A 281 9.55 -24.81 17.20
C SER A 281 10.05 -23.54 16.50
N GLY A 282 9.68 -23.32 15.24
CA GLY A 282 10.29 -22.30 14.39
C GLY A 282 11.66 -22.68 13.83
N ASP A 283 12.10 -23.93 14.04
CA ASP A 283 13.39 -24.39 13.53
C ASP A 283 13.40 -24.43 12.00
N LEU A 284 14.53 -24.02 11.41
CA LEU A 284 14.69 -24.02 9.97
C LEU A 284 14.78 -25.45 9.43
N VAL A 285 13.87 -25.81 8.52
CA VAL A 285 13.92 -27.08 7.76
C VAL A 285 14.75 -26.89 6.50
N TRP A 286 14.42 -25.87 5.70
CA TRP A 286 15.19 -25.47 4.54
C TRP A 286 14.94 -23.99 4.22
N ALA A 287 15.91 -23.37 3.54
CA ALA A 287 15.84 -21.99 3.08
C ALA A 287 16.33 -21.88 1.63
N ASP A 288 15.80 -20.90 0.92
CA ASP A 288 16.30 -20.45 -0.38
C ASP A 288 16.21 -18.91 -0.45
N ASN A 289 16.96 -18.30 -1.36
CA ASN A 289 16.89 -16.86 -1.61
C ASN A 289 16.74 -16.59 -3.10
N LEU A 290 15.57 -16.07 -3.50
CA LEU A 290 15.24 -15.87 -4.92
C LEU A 290 16.19 -14.89 -5.61
N LEU A 291 16.59 -13.82 -4.93
CA LEU A 291 17.51 -12.83 -5.50
C LEU A 291 18.86 -13.47 -5.81
N THR A 292 19.40 -14.27 -4.89
CA THR A 292 20.64 -15.02 -5.09
C THR A 292 20.48 -16.07 -6.19
N ARG A 293 19.41 -16.87 -6.15
CA ARG A 293 19.12 -17.93 -7.11
C ARG A 293 19.05 -17.40 -8.54
N TYR A 294 18.37 -16.27 -8.74
CA TYR A 294 18.14 -15.69 -10.06
C TYR A 294 19.11 -14.55 -10.41
N ASN A 295 20.18 -14.38 -9.61
CA ASN A 295 21.20 -13.34 -9.80
C ASN A 295 20.60 -11.93 -9.95
N VAL A 296 19.58 -11.61 -9.15
CA VAL A 296 18.95 -10.28 -9.10
C VAL A 296 19.60 -9.46 -8.00
N PRO A 297 20.34 -8.38 -8.32
CA PRO A 297 20.91 -7.51 -7.31
C PRO A 297 19.80 -6.85 -6.46
N PRO A 298 19.95 -6.73 -5.14
CA PRO A 298 18.91 -6.15 -4.27
C PRO A 298 18.47 -4.75 -4.70
N GLY A 299 19.41 -3.93 -5.20
CA GLY A 299 19.09 -2.61 -5.73
C GLY A 299 18.18 -2.66 -6.96
N GLU A 300 18.32 -3.65 -7.83
CA GLU A 300 17.48 -3.83 -9.02
C GLU A 300 16.10 -4.40 -8.68
N ASP A 301 16.05 -5.37 -7.76
CA ASP A 301 14.79 -5.93 -7.24
C ASP A 301 13.91 -4.82 -6.63
N GLY A 302 14.50 -3.89 -5.87
CA GLY A 302 13.80 -2.74 -5.31
C GLY A 302 13.24 -1.73 -6.33
N TRP A 303 13.69 -1.75 -7.60
CA TRP A 303 13.06 -0.96 -8.67
C TRP A 303 11.96 -1.74 -9.39
N ALA A 304 12.18 -3.03 -9.64
CA ALA A 304 11.22 -3.89 -10.32
C ALA A 304 10.01 -4.21 -9.43
N ILE A 305 10.25 -4.39 -8.14
CA ILE A 305 9.28 -4.76 -7.11
C ILE A 305 9.38 -3.73 -5.98
N ALA A 306 8.97 -2.49 -6.26
CA ALA A 306 9.15 -1.32 -5.39
C ALA A 306 8.65 -1.48 -3.95
N TRP A 307 7.68 -2.38 -3.73
CA TRP A 307 7.07 -2.65 -2.43
C TRP A 307 7.59 -3.91 -1.75
N GLY A 308 8.65 -4.54 -2.29
CA GLY A 308 9.13 -5.86 -1.87
C GLY A 308 8.15 -6.98 -2.21
N ARG A 309 8.62 -8.22 -2.17
CA ARG A 309 7.76 -9.39 -2.44
C ARG A 309 6.68 -9.52 -1.37
N SER A 310 5.42 -9.61 -1.80
CA SER A 310 4.25 -9.71 -0.91
C SER A 310 3.42 -10.96 -1.13
N ASN A 311 3.88 -11.86 -1.99
CA ASN A 311 3.11 -13.02 -2.41
C ASN A 311 3.18 -14.09 -1.32
N SER A 312 2.02 -14.54 -0.88
CA SER A 312 1.91 -15.63 0.10
C SER A 312 2.20 -16.95 -0.61
N PRO A 313 3.07 -17.84 -0.08
CA PRO A 313 3.32 -19.15 -0.70
C PRO A 313 2.04 -19.93 -0.93
N LEU A 314 1.93 -20.65 -2.04
CA LEU A 314 0.82 -21.58 -2.30
C LEU A 314 1.32 -23.00 -2.09
N ILE A 315 0.68 -23.74 -1.19
CA ILE A 315 0.87 -25.19 -1.09
C ILE A 315 -0.16 -25.89 -1.94
N VAL A 316 0.30 -26.76 -2.85
CA VAL A 316 -0.56 -27.60 -3.68
C VAL A 316 0.12 -28.95 -3.88
N ASP A 317 -0.56 -30.01 -3.46
CA ASP A 317 0.01 -31.36 -3.40
C ASP A 317 1.37 -31.33 -2.67
N ASP A 318 2.45 -31.82 -3.29
CA ASP A 318 3.80 -31.84 -2.69
C ASP A 318 4.63 -30.56 -2.97
N LEU A 319 4.01 -29.52 -3.53
CA LEU A 319 4.70 -28.33 -4.01
C LEU A 319 4.44 -27.12 -3.13
N VAL A 320 5.49 -26.31 -2.93
CA VAL A 320 5.37 -24.90 -2.58
C VAL A 320 5.63 -24.06 -3.82
N VAL A 321 4.65 -23.25 -4.21
CA VAL A 321 4.65 -22.44 -5.43
C VAL A 321 4.69 -20.97 -5.07
N ILE A 322 5.62 -20.25 -5.70
CA ILE A 322 5.85 -18.83 -5.46
C ILE A 322 6.03 -18.05 -6.78
N PRO A 323 5.58 -16.79 -6.85
CA PRO A 323 5.94 -15.90 -7.93
C PRO A 323 7.40 -15.47 -7.85
N VAL A 324 8.07 -15.44 -9.02
CA VAL A 324 9.51 -15.15 -9.10
C VAL A 324 9.77 -13.79 -9.75
N GLY A 325 9.28 -13.57 -10.96
CA GLY A 325 9.68 -12.43 -11.76
C GLY A 325 11.11 -12.56 -12.31
N GLY A 326 11.82 -11.45 -12.39
CA GLY A 326 13.23 -11.44 -12.79
C GLY A 326 13.82 -10.04 -12.86
N PRO A 327 15.12 -9.93 -13.21
CA PRO A 327 15.77 -8.65 -13.36
C PRO A 327 15.13 -7.84 -14.51
N LYS A 328 15.30 -6.52 -14.50
CA LYS A 328 14.79 -5.63 -15.55
C LYS A 328 15.36 -6.00 -16.92
N ALA A 329 16.62 -6.37 -16.96
CA ALA A 329 17.28 -6.91 -18.15
C ALA A 329 17.63 -8.38 -17.92
N GLY A 330 16.84 -9.30 -18.46
CA GLY A 330 17.12 -10.73 -18.37
C GLY A 330 15.88 -11.60 -18.59
N THR A 331 16.01 -12.87 -18.24
CA THR A 331 14.91 -13.84 -18.29
C THR A 331 13.98 -13.62 -17.10
N HIS A 332 12.69 -13.52 -17.38
CA HIS A 332 11.65 -13.54 -16.34
C HIS A 332 11.11 -14.95 -16.19
N ILE A 333 10.75 -15.31 -14.97
CA ILE A 333 10.06 -16.56 -14.62
C ILE A 333 8.81 -16.13 -13.87
N SER A 334 7.63 -16.53 -14.30
CA SER A 334 6.41 -16.12 -13.59
C SER A 334 6.27 -16.86 -12.27
N LEU A 335 6.42 -18.18 -12.29
CA LEU A 335 6.29 -19.06 -11.13
C LEU A 335 7.46 -20.03 -11.04
N ALA A 336 7.85 -20.36 -9.82
CA ALA A 336 8.66 -21.53 -9.50
C ALA A 336 7.94 -22.40 -8.49
N ALA A 337 8.10 -23.71 -8.62
CA ALA A 337 7.62 -24.69 -7.66
C ALA A 337 8.78 -25.50 -7.10
N PHE A 338 8.75 -25.68 -5.79
CA PHE A 338 9.75 -26.44 -5.04
C PHE A 338 9.05 -27.59 -4.32
N ASP A 339 9.78 -28.68 -4.12
CA ASP A 339 9.37 -29.74 -3.22
C ASP A 339 9.22 -29.16 -1.81
N ARG A 340 8.01 -29.25 -1.24
CA ARG A 340 7.65 -28.55 -0.01
C ARG A 340 8.44 -29.02 1.21
N LEU A 341 9.01 -30.24 1.19
CA LEU A 341 9.72 -30.81 2.33
C LEU A 341 11.24 -30.61 2.26
N THR A 342 11.78 -30.45 1.04
CA THR A 342 13.23 -30.39 0.81
C THR A 342 13.71 -29.06 0.25
N GLY A 343 12.82 -28.21 -0.24
CA GLY A 343 13.17 -26.94 -0.90
C GLY A 343 13.84 -27.11 -2.26
N LYS A 344 13.84 -28.32 -2.83
CA LYS A 344 14.42 -28.57 -4.15
C LYS A 344 13.51 -28.05 -5.24
N LEU A 345 14.06 -27.28 -6.17
CA LEU A 345 13.33 -26.82 -7.35
C LEU A 345 12.80 -28.01 -8.17
N VAL A 346 11.51 -27.99 -8.49
CA VAL A 346 10.82 -29.00 -9.30
C VAL A 346 10.61 -28.47 -10.72
N TRP A 347 10.04 -27.26 -10.85
CA TRP A 347 9.83 -26.62 -12.15
C TRP A 347 9.83 -25.09 -12.04
N GLU A 348 10.09 -24.46 -13.18
CA GLU A 348 9.97 -23.01 -13.41
C GLU A 348 9.12 -22.81 -14.66
N ALA A 349 8.22 -21.82 -14.65
CA ALA A 349 7.33 -21.61 -15.77
C ALA A 349 6.84 -20.16 -15.92
N GLY A 350 6.42 -19.86 -17.14
CA GLY A 350 6.04 -18.51 -17.55
C GLY A 350 7.25 -17.61 -17.77
N ASP A 351 7.00 -16.45 -18.36
CA ASP A 351 8.01 -15.52 -18.86
C ASP A 351 7.64 -14.06 -18.55
N ARG A 352 6.84 -13.85 -17.50
CA ARG A 352 6.34 -12.53 -17.07
C ARG A 352 6.87 -12.12 -15.71
N GLN A 353 6.99 -10.80 -15.54
CA GLN A 353 7.34 -10.17 -14.28
C GLN A 353 6.26 -10.42 -13.21
N VAL A 354 6.67 -10.42 -11.95
CA VAL A 354 5.78 -10.65 -10.79
C VAL A 354 4.88 -9.45 -10.50
N SER A 355 3.66 -9.72 -10.02
CA SER A 355 2.76 -8.73 -9.40
C SER A 355 2.61 -8.98 -7.89
N TYR A 356 1.76 -8.23 -7.18
CA TYR A 356 1.59 -8.37 -5.73
C TYR A 356 0.46 -9.33 -5.32
N ALA A 357 -0.27 -9.91 -6.28
CA ALA A 357 -1.27 -10.93 -6.02
C ALA A 357 -0.62 -12.30 -5.84
N SER A 358 -1.17 -13.14 -4.96
CA SER A 358 -0.59 -14.44 -4.65
C SER A 358 -1.12 -15.49 -5.64
N PRO A 359 -0.37 -16.57 -5.92
CA PRO A 359 -0.90 -17.65 -6.75
C PRO A 359 -2.03 -18.35 -6.01
N SER A 360 -3.04 -18.86 -6.72
CA SER A 360 -4.16 -19.58 -6.12
C SER A 360 -4.45 -20.89 -6.84
N LEU A 361 -4.97 -21.88 -6.12
CA LEU A 361 -5.52 -23.09 -6.72
C LEU A 361 -6.96 -22.81 -7.17
N ALA A 362 -7.29 -23.18 -8.40
CA ALA A 362 -8.63 -23.03 -8.94
C ALA A 362 -9.08 -24.26 -9.72
N MET A 363 -10.40 -24.35 -9.91
CA MET A 363 -11.07 -25.39 -10.69
C MET A 363 -11.63 -24.79 -11.99
N LEU A 364 -11.43 -25.48 -13.11
CA LEU A 364 -12.17 -25.26 -14.35
C LEU A 364 -12.90 -26.57 -14.70
N GLY A 365 -14.20 -26.64 -14.42
CA GLY A 365 -14.89 -27.92 -14.29
C GLY A 365 -14.22 -28.77 -13.22
N ASP A 366 -13.78 -29.97 -13.59
CA ASP A 366 -13.06 -30.89 -12.70
C ASP A 366 -11.53 -30.74 -12.76
N ARG A 367 -11.00 -29.83 -13.59
CA ARG A 367 -9.56 -29.64 -13.76
C ARG A 367 -9.00 -28.66 -12.74
N ARG A 368 -8.09 -29.13 -11.87
CA ARG A 368 -7.27 -28.30 -10.98
C ARG A 368 -6.16 -27.58 -11.76
N MET A 369 -5.90 -26.32 -11.43
CA MET A 369 -4.79 -25.52 -11.98
C MET A 369 -4.35 -24.41 -11.03
N ILE A 370 -3.14 -23.89 -11.22
CA ILE A 370 -2.65 -22.71 -10.50
C ILE A 370 -2.99 -21.46 -11.34
N VAL A 371 -3.59 -20.46 -10.73
CA VAL A 371 -3.82 -19.14 -11.36
C VAL A 371 -2.80 -18.15 -10.80
N SER A 372 -2.12 -17.45 -11.70
CA SER A 372 -1.16 -16.40 -11.36
C SER A 372 -1.55 -15.10 -12.01
N VAL A 373 -1.59 -14.04 -11.21
CA VAL A 373 -1.66 -12.66 -11.71
C VAL A 373 -0.22 -12.15 -11.80
N ASN A 374 0.25 -11.91 -13.02
CA ASN A 374 1.57 -11.38 -13.30
C ASN A 374 1.47 -9.85 -13.54
N GLU A 375 2.59 -9.20 -13.82
CA GLU A 375 2.63 -7.74 -13.98
C GLU A 375 1.70 -7.23 -15.09
N ASP A 376 1.66 -7.93 -16.23
CA ASP A 376 0.98 -7.52 -17.46
C ASP A 376 -0.08 -8.52 -17.96
N ASN A 377 -0.19 -9.70 -17.36
CA ASN A 377 -1.17 -10.71 -17.73
C ASN A 377 -1.66 -11.56 -16.53
N VAL A 378 -2.68 -12.37 -16.76
CA VAL A 378 -3.09 -13.44 -15.84
C VAL A 378 -3.01 -14.77 -16.58
N SER A 379 -2.42 -15.78 -15.95
CA SER A 379 -2.18 -17.09 -16.54
C SER A 379 -2.68 -18.24 -15.66
N GLY A 380 -3.12 -19.31 -16.30
CA GLY A 380 -3.38 -20.59 -15.66
C GLY A 380 -2.26 -21.59 -15.96
N HIS A 381 -1.84 -22.36 -14.97
CA HIS A 381 -0.71 -23.27 -15.05
C HIS A 381 -1.09 -24.68 -14.63
N ASP A 382 -0.53 -25.66 -15.33
CA ASP A 382 -0.55 -27.06 -14.92
C ASP A 382 0.23 -27.24 -13.61
N ILE A 383 -0.33 -27.98 -12.64
CA ILE A 383 0.27 -28.14 -11.30
C ILE A 383 1.58 -28.93 -11.37
N ALA A 384 1.61 -30.01 -12.14
CA ALA A 384 2.74 -30.95 -12.16
C ALA A 384 3.95 -30.40 -12.94
N THR A 385 3.69 -29.63 -14.00
CA THR A 385 4.73 -29.19 -14.94
C THR A 385 4.95 -27.68 -14.97
N GLY A 386 4.07 -26.89 -14.37
CA GLY A 386 4.06 -25.44 -14.48
C GLY A 386 3.62 -24.92 -15.85
N LYS A 387 3.37 -25.78 -16.84
CA LYS A 387 3.05 -25.37 -18.22
C LYS A 387 1.87 -24.39 -18.24
N VAL A 388 2.04 -23.25 -18.93
CA VAL A 388 0.96 -22.29 -19.17
C VAL A 388 -0.12 -22.94 -20.03
N LEU A 389 -1.34 -22.97 -19.49
CA LEU A 389 -2.53 -23.57 -20.11
C LEU A 389 -3.38 -22.53 -20.86
N TRP A 390 -3.45 -21.33 -20.31
CA TRP A 390 -4.12 -20.16 -20.89
C TRP A 390 -3.51 -18.89 -20.31
N GLN A 391 -3.72 -17.78 -20.99
CA GLN A 391 -3.37 -16.46 -20.50
C GLN A 391 -4.32 -15.39 -21.07
N VAL A 392 -4.52 -14.31 -20.32
CA VAL A 392 -5.28 -13.13 -20.75
C VAL A 392 -4.51 -11.86 -20.40
N ASP A 393 -4.56 -10.86 -21.27
CA ASP A 393 -3.91 -9.58 -21.02
C ASP A 393 -4.55 -8.86 -19.84
N TRP A 394 -3.71 -8.41 -18.92
CA TRP A 394 -4.11 -7.62 -17.74
C TRP A 394 -3.03 -6.58 -17.43
N PRO A 395 -2.90 -5.53 -18.27
CA PRO A 395 -1.75 -4.64 -18.25
C PRO A 395 -1.52 -3.96 -16.90
N GLY A 396 -0.25 -3.90 -16.48
CA GLY A 396 0.16 -3.30 -15.23
C GLY A 396 1.64 -2.96 -15.18
N ASN A 397 2.05 -2.48 -14.02
CA ASN A 397 3.44 -2.17 -13.72
C ASN A 397 3.61 -2.19 -12.20
N SER A 398 4.46 -3.06 -11.67
CA SER A 398 4.62 -3.27 -10.23
C SER A 398 5.16 -2.02 -9.50
N ALA A 399 5.81 -1.08 -10.19
CA ALA A 399 6.26 0.17 -9.59
C ALA A 399 5.20 1.29 -9.53
N ALA A 400 4.13 1.24 -10.34
CA ALA A 400 3.18 2.37 -10.45
C ALA A 400 1.70 1.99 -10.65
N ASN A 401 1.42 0.88 -11.34
CA ASN A 401 0.08 0.40 -11.67
C ASN A 401 -0.03 -1.09 -11.32
N ALA A 402 0.21 -1.38 -10.04
CA ALA A 402 0.35 -2.70 -9.50
C ALA A 402 -0.99 -3.47 -9.45
N SER A 403 -0.95 -4.76 -9.77
CA SER A 403 -2.05 -5.70 -9.50
C SER A 403 -1.84 -6.28 -8.09
N THR A 404 -2.82 -6.09 -7.20
CA THR A 404 -2.78 -6.54 -5.79
C THR A 404 -3.92 -7.49 -5.45
N SER A 405 -5.07 -7.37 -6.14
CA SER A 405 -6.22 -8.26 -5.94
C SER A 405 -5.99 -9.64 -6.56
N GLN A 406 -6.46 -10.67 -5.88
CA GLN A 406 -6.48 -12.03 -6.44
C GLN A 406 -7.36 -12.11 -7.69
N ALA A 407 -7.05 -13.07 -8.55
CA ALA A 407 -7.96 -13.54 -9.58
C ALA A 407 -8.94 -14.57 -8.99
N SER A 408 -10.23 -14.44 -9.31
CA SER A 408 -11.25 -15.40 -8.89
C SER A 408 -11.72 -16.21 -10.09
N LEU A 409 -11.20 -17.43 -10.25
CA LEU A 409 -11.70 -18.39 -11.24
C LEU A 409 -12.75 -19.29 -10.60
N LEU A 410 -13.98 -19.16 -11.07
CA LEU A 410 -15.10 -20.01 -10.70
C LEU A 410 -15.05 -21.33 -11.47
N SER A 411 -15.60 -22.39 -10.88
CA SER A 411 -15.62 -23.74 -11.48
C SER A 411 -16.35 -23.79 -12.82
N ASP A 412 -17.31 -22.90 -13.05
CA ASP A 412 -17.99 -22.76 -14.35
C ASP A 412 -17.16 -22.05 -15.42
N GLY A 413 -15.91 -21.69 -15.12
CA GLY A 413 -14.97 -21.05 -16.03
C GLY A 413 -15.07 -19.52 -16.08
N ARG A 414 -15.86 -18.88 -15.23
CA ARG A 414 -15.83 -17.41 -15.09
C ARG A 414 -14.59 -16.97 -14.31
N LEU A 415 -13.73 -16.19 -14.93
CA LEU A 415 -12.55 -15.58 -14.35
C LEU A 415 -12.81 -14.09 -14.11
N LEU A 416 -12.93 -13.68 -12.85
CA LEU A 416 -13.06 -12.27 -12.48
C LEU A 416 -11.70 -11.69 -12.09
N LEU A 417 -11.33 -10.57 -12.72
CA LEU A 417 -10.16 -9.78 -12.37
C LEU A 417 -10.60 -8.38 -11.94
N SER A 418 -9.92 -7.83 -10.94
CA SER A 418 -10.14 -6.47 -10.46
C SER A 418 -8.82 -5.78 -10.10
N LYS A 419 -8.78 -4.46 -10.26
CA LYS A 419 -7.56 -3.67 -10.07
C LYS A 419 -7.87 -2.20 -9.85
N GLY A 420 -7.12 -1.57 -8.95
CA GLY A 420 -7.12 -0.12 -8.75
C GLY A 420 -6.58 0.69 -9.94
N TYR A 421 -6.16 1.93 -9.68
CA TYR A 421 -5.46 2.79 -10.67
C TYR A 421 -6.22 2.98 -12.00
N GLY A 422 -7.55 2.95 -11.95
CA GLY A 422 -8.43 3.19 -13.10
C GLY A 422 -8.69 1.98 -14.01
N ALA A 423 -8.16 0.80 -13.70
CA ALA A 423 -8.43 -0.43 -14.47
C ALA A 423 -9.84 -0.99 -14.20
N GLY A 424 -10.28 -0.96 -12.94
CA GLY A 424 -11.58 -1.48 -12.50
C GLY A 424 -11.65 -3.00 -12.57
N ALA A 425 -12.74 -3.56 -13.09
CA ALA A 425 -12.91 -5.01 -13.21
C ALA A 425 -13.29 -5.48 -14.60
N ALA A 426 -13.06 -6.77 -14.84
CA ALA A 426 -13.47 -7.45 -16.04
C ALA A 426 -13.71 -8.94 -15.77
N LEU A 427 -14.57 -9.54 -16.57
CA LEU A 427 -14.93 -10.95 -16.50
C LEU A 427 -14.60 -11.65 -17.81
N TRP A 428 -13.97 -12.81 -17.71
CA TRP A 428 -13.72 -13.70 -18.84
C TRP A 428 -14.45 -15.02 -18.65
N LYS A 429 -14.79 -15.65 -19.77
CA LYS A 429 -15.23 -17.03 -19.85
C LYS A 429 -14.07 -17.87 -20.36
N LEU A 430 -13.60 -18.79 -19.54
CA LEU A 430 -12.69 -19.85 -19.92
C LEU A 430 -13.48 -21.07 -20.38
N SER A 431 -13.12 -21.61 -21.55
CA SER A 431 -13.73 -22.82 -22.11
C SER A 431 -12.64 -23.78 -22.53
N ALA A 432 -12.67 -24.98 -21.95
CA ALA A 432 -11.77 -26.06 -22.35
C ALA A 432 -12.32 -26.77 -23.60
N SER A 433 -11.46 -26.97 -24.59
CA SER A 433 -11.73 -27.76 -25.79
C SER A 433 -11.35 -29.23 -25.58
N ASP A 434 -11.85 -30.13 -26.43
CA ASP A 434 -11.55 -31.57 -26.38
C ASP A 434 -10.06 -31.90 -26.54
N ASP A 435 -9.29 -31.02 -27.20
CA ASP A 435 -7.84 -31.14 -27.39
C ASP A 435 -7.01 -30.65 -26.18
N GLY A 436 -7.69 -30.22 -25.11
CA GLY A 436 -7.08 -29.72 -23.88
C GLY A 436 -6.62 -28.26 -23.92
N THR A 437 -6.85 -27.55 -25.03
CA THR A 437 -6.66 -26.09 -25.10
C THR A 437 -7.75 -25.36 -24.31
N ILE A 438 -7.40 -24.23 -23.71
CA ILE A 438 -8.36 -23.41 -22.96
C ILE A 438 -8.44 -22.05 -23.64
N ALA A 439 -9.60 -21.76 -24.23
CA ALA A 439 -9.90 -20.46 -24.81
C ALA A 439 -10.42 -19.51 -23.74
N ALA A 440 -10.09 -18.22 -23.87
CA ALA A 440 -10.56 -17.17 -22.98
C ALA A 440 -11.30 -16.09 -23.79
N GLU A 441 -12.57 -15.87 -23.47
CA GLU A 441 -13.39 -14.83 -24.07
C GLU A 441 -13.71 -13.76 -23.02
N LYS A 442 -13.48 -12.49 -23.32
CA LYS A 442 -13.87 -11.40 -22.41
C LYS A 442 -15.37 -11.16 -22.52
N LEU A 443 -16.11 -11.39 -21.44
CA LEU A 443 -17.55 -11.15 -21.37
C LEU A 443 -17.86 -9.67 -21.18
N TRP A 444 -17.18 -9.01 -20.23
CA TRP A 444 -17.33 -7.59 -19.98
C TRP A 444 -16.07 -6.97 -19.35
N ALA A 445 -15.95 -5.65 -19.44
CA ALA A 445 -14.96 -4.86 -18.71
C ALA A 445 -15.58 -3.52 -18.31
N ASN A 446 -15.34 -3.11 -17.07
CA ASN A 446 -15.87 -1.87 -16.49
C ASN A 446 -14.82 -1.22 -15.58
N SER A 447 -14.24 -0.13 -16.06
CA SER A 447 -13.22 0.64 -15.34
C SER A 447 -13.75 1.46 -14.16
N ALA A 448 -15.07 1.59 -14.04
CA ALA A 448 -15.70 2.39 -13.01
C ALA A 448 -15.94 1.63 -11.69
N VAL A 449 -15.81 0.30 -11.67
CA VAL A 449 -16.15 -0.57 -10.54
C VAL A 449 -14.96 -1.41 -10.08
N LEU A 450 -15.02 -1.93 -8.85
CA LEU A 450 -14.05 -2.80 -8.20
C LEU A 450 -12.60 -2.34 -8.41
N LYS A 451 -12.36 -1.05 -8.18
CA LYS A 451 -11.01 -0.47 -8.15
C LYS A 451 -10.27 -0.89 -6.88
N THR A 452 -9.97 -2.19 -6.79
CA THR A 452 -9.38 -2.85 -5.62
C THR A 452 -7.90 -2.47 -5.53
N LYS A 453 -7.60 -1.49 -4.69
CA LYS A 453 -6.25 -0.99 -4.42
C LYS A 453 -5.83 -1.40 -3.02
N PHE A 454 -4.81 -2.26 -2.93
CA PHE A 454 -4.32 -2.91 -1.70
C PHE A 454 -5.32 -3.85 -1.03
N THR A 455 -6.30 -4.36 -1.76
CA THR A 455 -7.39 -5.17 -1.21
C THR A 455 -7.84 -6.20 -2.24
N ASN A 456 -8.68 -7.13 -1.80
CA ASN A 456 -9.25 -8.19 -2.63
C ASN A 456 -10.77 -7.99 -2.77
N HIS A 457 -11.35 -8.64 -3.76
CA HIS A 457 -12.80 -8.81 -3.85
C HIS A 457 -13.21 -10.18 -3.30
N VAL A 458 -14.47 -10.32 -2.94
CA VAL A 458 -15.10 -11.58 -2.54
C VAL A 458 -16.37 -11.79 -3.35
N ILE A 459 -16.71 -13.04 -3.64
CA ILE A 459 -17.88 -13.40 -4.46
C ILE A 459 -18.86 -14.19 -3.58
N GLY A 460 -20.12 -13.79 -3.57
CA GLY A 460 -21.21 -14.45 -2.86
C GLY A 460 -22.52 -14.28 -3.61
N ASP A 461 -23.29 -15.36 -3.76
CA ASP A 461 -24.66 -15.37 -4.33
C ASP A 461 -24.83 -14.63 -5.66
N GLY A 462 -23.83 -14.71 -6.55
CA GLY A 462 -23.87 -14.06 -7.88
C GLY A 462 -23.50 -12.57 -7.88
N TYR A 463 -23.07 -12.04 -6.73
CA TYR A 463 -22.58 -10.68 -6.56
C TYR A 463 -21.13 -10.67 -6.13
N VAL A 464 -20.47 -9.54 -6.38
CA VAL A 464 -19.08 -9.31 -6.00
C VAL A 464 -19.03 -8.10 -5.08
N TYR A 465 -18.33 -8.26 -3.98
CA TYR A 465 -18.10 -7.22 -2.99
C TYR A 465 -16.61 -6.90 -2.89
N GLY A 466 -16.28 -5.63 -2.74
CA GLY A 466 -14.89 -5.21 -2.53
C GLY A 466 -14.77 -3.74 -2.21
N LEU A 467 -13.59 -3.33 -1.73
CA LEU A 467 -13.27 -1.92 -1.50
C LEU A 467 -12.76 -1.30 -2.81
N SER A 468 -13.63 -0.53 -3.48
CA SER A 468 -13.28 0.23 -4.68
C SER A 468 -12.84 1.64 -4.31
N ASP A 469 -11.52 1.91 -4.40
CA ASP A 469 -10.88 3.15 -3.92
C ASP A 469 -11.33 3.52 -2.49
N GLY A 470 -11.36 2.48 -1.65
CA GLY A 470 -11.68 2.54 -0.23
C GLY A 470 -13.15 2.74 0.14
N ILE A 471 -14.08 2.53 -0.80
CA ILE A 471 -15.52 2.45 -0.52
C ILE A 471 -16.02 1.04 -0.82
N VAL A 472 -16.82 0.44 0.06
CA VAL A 472 -17.44 -0.87 -0.23
C VAL A 472 -18.38 -0.72 -1.42
N GLU A 473 -18.24 -1.63 -2.36
CA GLU A 473 -19.02 -1.67 -3.58
C GLU A 473 -19.56 -3.08 -3.79
N CYS A 474 -20.80 -3.14 -4.25
CA CYS A 474 -21.44 -4.36 -4.73
C CYS A 474 -21.72 -4.22 -6.23
N ILE A 475 -21.30 -5.23 -7.00
CA ILE A 475 -21.67 -5.36 -8.41
C ILE A 475 -22.32 -6.72 -8.66
N ARG A 476 -23.18 -6.80 -9.68
CA ARG A 476 -23.65 -8.08 -10.21
C ARG A 476 -22.53 -8.72 -11.04
N LEU A 477 -22.20 -9.98 -10.76
CA LEU A 477 -21.11 -10.68 -11.42
C LEU A 477 -21.37 -10.85 -12.93
N GLU A 478 -22.63 -11.10 -13.31
CA GLU A 478 -23.03 -11.44 -14.68
C GLU A 478 -22.62 -10.38 -15.72
N ASP A 479 -22.80 -9.10 -15.41
CA ASP A 479 -22.62 -7.99 -16.36
C ASP A 479 -21.81 -6.80 -15.81
N GLY A 480 -21.39 -6.86 -14.56
CA GLY A 480 -20.62 -5.80 -13.92
C GLY A 480 -21.44 -4.56 -13.56
N GLU A 481 -22.77 -4.67 -13.48
CA GLU A 481 -23.64 -3.56 -13.04
C GLU A 481 -23.45 -3.28 -11.54
N ARG A 482 -23.09 -2.03 -11.21
CA ARG A 482 -23.05 -1.56 -9.82
C ARG A 482 -24.45 -1.55 -9.21
N GLN A 483 -24.61 -2.28 -8.11
CA GLN A 483 -25.82 -2.22 -7.29
C GLN A 483 -25.75 -1.04 -6.32
N TRP A 484 -24.62 -0.90 -5.61
CA TRP A 484 -24.37 0.22 -4.71
C TRP A 484 -22.87 0.41 -4.45
N LYS A 485 -22.48 1.61 -3.99
CA LYS A 485 -21.13 1.96 -3.54
C LYS A 485 -21.22 2.96 -2.38
N LYS A 486 -20.97 2.50 -1.15
CA LYS A 486 -21.12 3.29 0.09
C LYS A 486 -20.28 2.67 1.23
N GLY A 487 -20.04 3.43 2.30
CA GLY A 487 -19.17 3.02 3.42
C GLY A 487 -17.70 3.18 3.05
N ARG A 488 -17.09 4.30 3.46
CA ARG A 488 -15.69 4.61 3.15
C ARG A 488 -14.79 4.13 4.30
N TYR A 489 -14.00 3.11 4.02
CA TYR A 489 -13.12 2.46 5.00
C TYR A 489 -11.63 2.51 4.59
N GLY A 490 -11.29 3.26 3.53
CA GLY A 490 -9.90 3.43 3.08
C GLY A 490 -9.30 2.15 2.48
N HIS A 491 -7.98 2.04 2.49
CA HIS A 491 -7.26 0.85 1.98
C HIS A 491 -7.31 -0.35 2.95
N GLY A 492 -8.52 -0.73 3.35
CA GLY A 492 -8.83 -1.82 4.25
C GLY A 492 -8.86 -3.21 3.61
N GLN A 493 -9.32 -4.20 4.37
CA GLN A 493 -9.49 -5.58 3.92
C GLN A 493 -10.93 -6.06 4.14
N ILE A 494 -11.33 -7.08 3.38
CA ILE A 494 -12.69 -7.63 3.40
C ILE A 494 -12.67 -9.16 3.47
N LEU A 495 -13.59 -9.72 4.24
CA LEU A 495 -13.85 -11.16 4.33
C LEU A 495 -15.37 -11.39 4.27
N LEU A 496 -15.84 -12.32 3.44
CA LEU A 496 -17.24 -12.75 3.41
C LEU A 496 -17.44 -13.87 4.41
N VAL A 497 -18.22 -13.62 5.46
CA VAL A 497 -18.55 -14.57 6.53
C VAL A 497 -20.05 -14.80 6.54
N GLY A 498 -20.47 -16.00 6.12
CA GLY A 498 -21.87 -16.33 5.88
C GLY A 498 -22.52 -15.31 4.94
N SER A 499 -23.56 -14.62 5.43
CA SER A 499 -24.26 -13.56 4.70
C SER A 499 -23.77 -12.14 5.00
N THR A 500 -22.58 -11.97 5.57
CA THR A 500 -22.05 -10.67 6.02
C THR A 500 -20.62 -10.45 5.55
N LEU A 501 -20.25 -9.19 5.36
CA LEU A 501 -18.90 -8.75 5.08
C LEU A 501 -18.29 -8.25 6.38
N LEU A 502 -17.18 -8.87 6.79
CA LEU A 502 -16.31 -8.33 7.82
C LEU A 502 -15.30 -7.41 7.14
N VAL A 503 -15.41 -6.11 7.39
CA VAL A 503 -14.56 -5.07 6.79
C VAL A 503 -13.63 -4.52 7.85
N GLN A 504 -12.33 -4.58 7.57
CA GLN A 504 -11.32 -3.90 8.37
C GLN A 504 -10.96 -2.58 7.71
N ALA A 505 -11.26 -1.46 8.35
CA ALA A 505 -10.91 -0.14 7.84
C ALA A 505 -9.39 0.12 7.95
N GLU A 506 -8.87 1.01 7.11
CA GLU A 506 -7.46 1.43 7.15
C GLU A 506 -7.08 2.05 8.50
N THR A 507 -8.04 2.59 9.25
CA THR A 507 -7.85 3.16 10.58
C THR A 507 -7.83 2.12 11.70
N GLY A 508 -8.16 0.85 11.41
CA GLY A 508 -8.19 -0.25 12.37
C GLY A 508 -9.57 -0.55 13.00
N GLU A 509 -10.62 0.13 12.56
CA GLU A 509 -12.01 -0.22 12.90
C GLU A 509 -12.44 -1.51 12.19
N ILE A 510 -13.23 -2.34 12.88
CA ILE A 510 -13.90 -3.50 12.29
C ILE A 510 -15.39 -3.17 12.14
N VAL A 511 -15.90 -3.38 10.93
CA VAL A 511 -17.25 -3.04 10.53
C VAL A 511 -17.92 -4.27 9.91
N LEU A 512 -19.12 -4.60 10.39
CA LEU A 512 -19.97 -5.65 9.84
C LEU A 512 -20.95 -5.02 8.87
N VAL A 513 -20.95 -5.48 7.61
CA VAL A 513 -21.82 -4.99 6.54
C VAL A 513 -22.65 -6.15 6.00
N GLY A 514 -23.93 -5.93 5.70
CA GLY A 514 -24.76 -6.96 5.06
C GLY A 514 -24.27 -7.28 3.64
N ALA A 515 -24.08 -8.57 3.32
CA ALA A 515 -23.73 -9.01 1.96
C ALA A 515 -25.00 -9.18 1.11
N THR A 516 -25.72 -8.08 0.85
CA THR A 516 -26.94 -8.07 0.03
C THR A 516 -26.80 -7.12 -1.16
N PRO A 517 -27.35 -7.45 -2.34
CA PRO A 517 -27.35 -6.56 -3.49
C PRO A 517 -28.30 -5.37 -3.33
N ASP A 518 -29.31 -5.44 -2.46
CA ASP A 518 -30.42 -4.48 -2.47
C ASP A 518 -30.00 -3.07 -2.04
N LYS A 519 -29.15 -2.98 -1.01
CA LYS A 519 -28.64 -1.73 -0.45
C LYS A 519 -27.38 -1.99 0.36
N PHE A 520 -26.58 -0.95 0.50
CA PHE A 520 -25.56 -0.91 1.56
C PHE A 520 -26.24 -0.83 2.94
N GLU A 521 -25.84 -1.72 3.84
CA GLU A 521 -26.30 -1.77 5.23
C GLU A 521 -25.13 -2.06 6.16
N GLU A 522 -24.70 -1.03 6.89
CA GLU A 522 -23.79 -1.20 8.02
C GLU A 522 -24.58 -1.73 9.21
N LEU A 523 -24.19 -2.89 9.72
CA LEU A 523 -24.91 -3.62 10.76
C LEU A 523 -24.36 -3.29 12.15
N ALA A 524 -23.04 -3.20 12.25
CA ALA A 524 -22.33 -2.98 13.51
C ALA A 524 -20.88 -2.53 13.25
N SER A 525 -20.24 -1.89 14.23
CA SER A 525 -18.80 -1.67 14.21
C SER A 525 -18.21 -1.60 15.62
N PHE A 526 -16.88 -1.74 15.71
CA PHE A 526 -16.12 -1.43 16.92
C PHE A 526 -14.67 -1.06 16.58
N PRO A 527 -14.02 -0.20 17.40
CA PRO A 527 -12.61 0.14 17.22
C PRO A 527 -11.71 -1.02 17.69
N ALA A 528 -11.15 -1.80 16.76
CA ALA A 528 -10.40 -3.00 17.10
C ALA A 528 -8.92 -2.73 17.41
N ILE A 529 -8.25 -1.93 16.55
CA ILE A 529 -6.86 -1.50 16.74
C ILE A 529 -6.69 -0.07 16.24
N ASP A 530 -5.61 0.59 16.64
CA ASP A 530 -5.37 1.99 16.28
C ASP A 530 -4.24 2.13 15.26
N GLY A 531 -4.51 2.88 14.19
CA GLY A 531 -3.49 3.29 13.23
C GLY A 531 -3.64 2.62 11.87
N LYS A 532 -2.65 2.86 11.00
CA LYS A 532 -2.69 2.43 9.60
C LYS A 532 -2.66 0.91 9.52
N THR A 533 -3.71 0.32 8.97
CA THR A 533 -3.94 -1.12 8.97
C THR A 533 -4.23 -1.62 7.55
N TRP A 534 -3.27 -2.33 6.95
CA TRP A 534 -3.41 -2.92 5.61
C TRP A 534 -3.38 -4.46 5.63
N ASN A 535 -3.21 -5.05 6.80
CA ASN A 535 -3.06 -6.48 7.01
C ASN A 535 -4.37 -7.22 6.74
N ASN A 536 -4.29 -8.42 6.17
CA ASN A 536 -5.46 -9.26 5.93
C ASN A 536 -6.02 -9.82 7.24
N LEU A 537 -7.34 -9.95 7.30
CA LEU A 537 -8.09 -10.51 8.42
C LEU A 537 -7.75 -12.00 8.61
N CYS A 538 -7.72 -12.46 9.85
CA CYS A 538 -7.66 -13.87 10.22
C CYS A 538 -8.83 -14.18 11.16
N LEU A 539 -9.70 -15.11 10.78
CA LEU A 539 -10.86 -15.51 11.58
C LEU A 539 -10.72 -17.01 11.90
N TYR A 540 -10.30 -17.30 13.13
CA TYR A 540 -10.15 -18.64 13.67
C TYR A 540 -11.41 -19.02 14.46
N GLY A 541 -12.31 -19.79 13.85
CA GLY A 541 -13.65 -20.01 14.39
C GLY A 541 -14.38 -18.67 14.60
N ASP A 542 -14.71 -18.34 15.85
CA ASP A 542 -15.29 -17.06 16.25
C ASP A 542 -14.25 -16.02 16.71
N LEU A 543 -12.96 -16.36 16.68
CA LEU A 543 -11.86 -15.50 17.14
C LEU A 543 -11.27 -14.71 15.97
N LEU A 544 -11.51 -13.42 15.97
CA LEU A 544 -10.93 -12.47 15.03
C LEU A 544 -9.56 -12.02 15.53
N LEU A 545 -8.50 -12.36 14.79
CA LEU A 545 -7.16 -11.81 14.97
C LEU A 545 -6.93 -10.67 13.99
N VAL A 546 -6.53 -9.51 14.52
CA VAL A 546 -6.20 -8.31 13.77
C VAL A 546 -4.82 -7.80 14.17
N ARG A 547 -4.11 -7.22 13.22
CA ARG A 547 -2.85 -6.52 13.48
C ARG A 547 -2.61 -5.39 12.51
N ASN A 548 -1.74 -4.48 12.92
CA ASN A 548 -1.09 -3.52 12.05
C ASN A 548 0.43 -3.56 12.25
N ALA A 549 1.12 -2.47 11.92
CA ALA A 549 2.57 -2.35 12.04
C ALA A 549 3.07 -2.01 13.47
N ALA A 550 2.19 -1.95 14.46
CA ALA A 550 2.55 -1.60 15.84
C ALA A 550 1.76 -2.38 16.90
N GLU A 551 0.54 -2.81 16.58
CA GLU A 551 -0.37 -3.45 17.51
C GLU A 551 -1.06 -4.68 16.91
N ALA A 552 -1.33 -5.68 17.75
CA ALA A 552 -2.15 -6.84 17.46
C ALA A 552 -3.19 -7.06 18.56
N ALA A 553 -4.34 -7.62 18.19
CA ALA A 553 -5.42 -7.94 19.12
C ALA A 553 -6.20 -9.19 18.68
N CYS A 554 -6.84 -9.84 19.64
CA CYS A 554 -7.80 -10.92 19.41
C CYS A 554 -9.14 -10.59 20.06
N TYR A 555 -10.21 -10.77 19.29
CA TYR A 555 -11.58 -10.53 19.71
C TYR A 555 -12.40 -11.79 19.48
N ARG A 556 -13.19 -12.21 20.47
CA ARG A 556 -14.28 -13.16 20.25
C ARG A 556 -15.47 -12.42 19.66
N LEU A 557 -15.84 -12.78 18.44
CA LEU A 557 -17.03 -12.25 17.78
C LEU A 557 -18.25 -13.08 18.19
N PRO A 558 -19.38 -12.45 18.56
CA PRO A 558 -20.60 -13.19 18.81
C PRO A 558 -21.15 -13.77 17.51
N THR A 559 -21.70 -14.99 17.60
CA THR A 559 -22.23 -15.76 16.47
C THR A 559 -23.74 -15.96 16.58
N GLU A 560 -24.42 -16.15 15.46
CA GLU A 560 -25.80 -16.64 15.44
C GLU A 560 -25.78 -18.17 15.62
N ASN A 561 -26.65 -18.70 16.49
CA ASN A 561 -26.78 -20.15 16.75
C ASN A 561 -27.42 -20.91 15.59
#